data_AF-A0A7J3MVD6-F1
#
_entry.id   AF-A0A7J3MVD6-F1
#
_cell.length_a   1.000
_cell.length_b   1.000
_cell.length_c   1.000
_cell.angle_alpha   90.00
_cell.angle_beta   90.00
_cell.angle_gamma   90.00
#
_symmetry.space_group_name_H-M   'P 1'
#
loop_
_entity.id
_entity.type
_entity.pdbx_description
1 polymer ?
#
loop_
_entity_poly.entity_id
_entity_poly.type
_entity_poly.pdbx_seq_one_letter_code
_entity_poly.pdbx_strand_id
1 'polypeptide(L)'
;MARMSLAVESTLGEELSQLAKKKNMTVYALTNEIIEAGLEVINEGVELDFLKDLWKTYRILKDFDAILLPSEFMDSLLSRLYEKDREFLLSSFYRLGREVGRYLKILADTPEQLFELGHKLLRFYPLKTVNIKNIGPSVYEVNAFGVGGTIESTQCVFELARGIFEEFRLKIIDSEVSKGLIRLKIQHEPNKA
;
A
#
# COMPACT_ATOMS: atom_id res chain seq x y z
N MET A 1 -17.49 25.84 -30.01
CA MET A 1 -17.69 24.45 -29.55
C MET A 1 -19.15 24.27 -29.16
N ALA A 2 -19.76 23.15 -29.52
CA ALA A 2 -21.14 22.84 -29.13
C ALA A 2 -21.17 22.50 -27.63
N ARG A 3 -22.18 23.00 -26.91
CA ARG A 3 -22.44 22.59 -25.53
C ARG A 3 -23.19 21.26 -25.56
N MET A 4 -22.74 20.31 -24.75
CA MET A 4 -23.41 19.05 -24.50
C MET A 4 -23.93 19.05 -23.06
N SER A 5 -25.13 18.51 -22.85
CA SER A 5 -25.69 18.32 -21.50
C SER A 5 -25.40 16.90 -21.04
N LEU A 6 -24.80 16.76 -19.86
CA LEU A 6 -24.57 15.48 -19.19
C LEU A 6 -25.41 15.45 -17.92
N ALA A 7 -26.19 14.38 -17.74
CA ALA A 7 -26.96 14.17 -16.53
C ALA A 7 -26.06 13.57 -15.44
N VAL A 8 -26.15 14.11 -14.22
CA VAL A 8 -25.44 13.64 -13.03
C VAL A 8 -26.39 13.64 -11.85
N GLU A 9 -26.07 12.89 -10.80
CA GLU A 9 -26.81 12.97 -9.54
C GLU A 9 -26.76 14.39 -8.97
N SER A 10 -27.86 14.84 -8.37
CA SER A 10 -27.99 16.22 -7.88
C SER A 10 -26.95 16.56 -6.82
N THR A 11 -26.69 15.64 -5.90
CA THR A 11 -25.68 15.76 -4.84
C THR A 11 -24.27 15.97 -5.41
N LEU A 12 -23.91 15.20 -6.44
CA LEU A 12 -22.61 15.31 -7.13
C LEU A 12 -22.49 16.64 -7.89
N GLY A 13 -23.57 17.08 -8.55
CA GLY A 13 -23.61 18.36 -9.25
C GLY A 13 -23.47 19.57 -8.31
N GLU A 14 -24.07 19.48 -7.11
CA GLU A 14 -23.93 20.47 -6.05
C GLU A 14 -22.49 20.52 -5.50
N GLU A 15 -21.89 19.37 -5.22
CA GLU A 15 -20.49 19.27 -4.77
C GLU A 15 -19.53 19.87 -5.80
N LEU A 16 -19.69 19.52 -7.08
CA LEU A 16 -18.90 20.08 -8.17
C LEU A 16 -19.04 21.61 -8.26
N SER A 17 -20.24 22.13 -8.07
CA SER A 17 -20.52 23.56 -8.07
C SER A 17 -19.83 24.29 -6.91
N GLN A 18 -19.79 23.68 -5.72
CA GLN A 18 -19.06 24.22 -4.57
C GLN A 18 -17.55 24.19 -4.80
N LEU A 19 -17.02 23.11 -5.37
CA LEU A 19 -15.60 22.97 -5.72
C LEU A 19 -15.17 24.02 -6.76
N ALA A 20 -15.98 24.25 -7.79
CA ALA A 20 -15.73 25.28 -8.80
C ALA A 20 -15.59 26.67 -8.16
N LYS A 21 -16.52 27.03 -7.25
CA LYS A 21 -16.44 28.29 -6.49
C LYS A 21 -15.16 28.37 -5.66
N LYS A 22 -14.79 27.31 -4.93
CA LYS A 22 -13.58 27.26 -4.10
C LYS A 22 -12.30 27.42 -4.92
N LYS A 23 -12.29 26.93 -6.16
CA LYS A 23 -11.18 27.05 -7.12
C LYS A 23 -11.22 28.33 -7.97
N ASN A 24 -12.19 29.23 -7.77
CA ASN A 24 -12.44 30.40 -8.62
C ASN A 24 -12.62 30.03 -10.12
N MET A 25 -13.29 28.91 -10.40
CA MET A 25 -13.59 28.41 -11.73
C MET A 25 -15.10 28.40 -12.01
N THR A 26 -15.47 28.38 -13.29
CA THR A 26 -16.86 28.05 -13.68
C THR A 26 -17.08 26.54 -13.58
N VAL A 27 -18.33 26.11 -13.36
CA VAL A 27 -18.68 24.68 -13.40
C VAL A 27 -18.27 24.07 -14.73
N TYR A 28 -18.53 24.76 -15.85
CA TYR A 28 -18.11 24.31 -17.18
C TYR A 28 -16.60 24.06 -17.28
N ALA A 29 -15.76 24.99 -16.82
CA ALA A 29 -14.31 24.83 -16.89
C ALA A 29 -13.83 23.65 -16.05
N LEU A 30 -14.29 23.55 -14.80
CA LEU A 30 -13.91 22.45 -13.91
C LEU A 30 -14.41 21.09 -14.42
N THR A 31 -15.63 21.04 -14.98
CA THR A 31 -16.19 19.82 -15.57
C THR A 31 -15.32 19.33 -16.73
N ASN A 32 -14.91 20.21 -17.66
CA ASN A 32 -14.07 19.79 -18.77
C ASN A 32 -12.69 19.33 -18.29
N GLU A 33 -12.06 20.04 -17.35
CA GLU A 33 -10.76 19.63 -16.79
C GLU A 33 -10.82 18.22 -16.16
N ILE A 34 -11.88 17.92 -15.39
CA ILE A 34 -12.07 16.61 -14.77
C ILE A 34 -12.35 15.53 -15.83
N ILE A 35 -13.19 15.81 -16.82
CA ILE A 35 -13.53 14.86 -17.89
C ILE A 35 -12.30 14.58 -18.75
N GLU A 36 -11.53 15.60 -19.13
CA GLU A 36 -10.30 15.45 -19.92
C GLU A 36 -9.29 14.57 -19.19
N ALA A 37 -9.00 14.87 -17.91
CA ALA A 37 -8.09 14.05 -17.10
C ALA A 37 -8.60 12.61 -16.93
N GLY A 38 -9.90 12.42 -16.74
CA GLY A 38 -10.49 11.08 -16.63
C GLY A 38 -10.39 10.29 -17.94
N LEU A 39 -10.66 10.92 -19.08
CA LEU A 39 -10.57 10.30 -20.40
C LEU A 39 -9.14 9.95 -20.78
N GLU A 40 -8.16 10.82 -20.48
CA GLU A 40 -6.74 10.54 -20.71
C GLU A 40 -6.33 9.24 -20.03
N VAL A 41 -6.59 9.12 -18.72
CA VAL A 41 -6.23 7.93 -17.94
C VAL A 41 -6.97 6.67 -18.42
N ILE A 42 -8.27 6.76 -18.71
CA ILE A 42 -9.06 5.62 -19.18
C ILE A 42 -8.56 5.15 -20.56
N ASN A 43 -8.22 6.08 -21.46
CA ASN A 43 -7.71 5.75 -22.80
C ASN A 43 -6.34 5.05 -22.76
N GLU A 44 -5.55 5.28 -21.72
CA GLU A 44 -4.31 4.54 -21.44
C GLU A 44 -4.56 3.15 -20.83
N GLY A 45 -5.82 2.76 -20.62
CA GLY A 45 -6.21 1.45 -20.10
C GLY A 45 -6.20 1.35 -18.57
N VAL A 46 -6.12 2.49 -17.87
CA VAL A 46 -6.13 2.52 -16.41
C VAL A 46 -7.57 2.57 -15.90
N GLU A 47 -7.89 1.67 -14.95
CA GLU A 47 -9.20 1.63 -14.30
C GLU A 47 -9.38 2.79 -13.30
N LEU A 48 -10.58 3.37 -13.22
CA LEU A 48 -10.85 4.50 -12.31
C LEU A 48 -10.68 4.14 -10.82
N ASP A 49 -10.93 2.89 -10.43
CA ASP A 49 -10.71 2.46 -9.05
C ASP A 49 -9.21 2.37 -8.71
N PHE A 50 -8.36 2.08 -9.70
CA PHE A 50 -6.90 2.14 -9.54
C PHE A 50 -6.42 3.56 -9.21
N LEU A 51 -7.03 4.60 -9.80
CA LEU A 51 -6.69 6.00 -9.46
C LEU A 51 -6.98 6.33 -8.00
N LYS A 52 -8.10 5.84 -7.45
CA LYS A 52 -8.43 6.06 -6.02
C LYS A 52 -7.42 5.40 -5.12
N ASP A 53 -7.00 4.18 -5.45
CA ASP A 53 -6.00 3.43 -4.70
C ASP A 53 -4.60 4.06 -4.84
N LEU A 54 -4.28 4.61 -6.01
CA LEU A 54 -3.03 5.34 -6.26
C LEU A 54 -2.95 6.59 -5.39
N TRP A 55 -4.03 7.38 -5.35
CA TRP A 55 -4.09 8.58 -4.52
C TRP A 55 -3.92 8.26 -3.03
N LYS A 56 -4.56 7.19 -2.55
CA LYS A 56 -4.37 6.72 -1.16
C LYS A 56 -2.92 6.31 -0.91
N THR A 57 -2.33 5.54 -1.80
CA THR A 57 -0.94 5.10 -1.70
C THR A 57 0.03 6.29 -1.67
N TYR A 58 -0.16 7.25 -2.57
CA TYR A 58 0.63 8.48 -2.62
C TYR A 58 0.55 9.28 -1.31
N ARG A 59 -0.63 9.40 -0.69
CA ARG A 59 -0.77 10.07 0.60
C ARG A 59 0.04 9.38 1.70
N ILE A 60 0.00 8.05 1.76
CA ILE A 60 0.79 7.30 2.73
C ILE A 60 2.28 7.54 2.48
N LEU A 61 2.75 7.40 1.23
CA LEU A 61 4.15 7.65 0.87
C LEU A 61 4.58 9.07 1.26
N LYS A 62 3.73 10.07 1.02
CA LYS A 62 3.97 11.47 1.37
C LYS A 62 4.08 11.66 2.88
N ASP A 63 3.20 11.04 3.67
CA ASP A 63 3.20 11.17 5.13
C ASP A 63 4.45 10.52 5.77
N PHE A 64 5.11 9.61 5.06
CA PHE A 64 6.37 8.97 5.46
C PHE A 64 7.63 9.60 4.82
N ASP A 65 7.49 10.72 4.09
CA ASP A 65 8.57 11.33 3.30
C ASP A 65 9.31 10.30 2.41
N ALA A 66 8.56 9.34 1.87
CA ALA A 66 9.11 8.19 1.18
C ALA A 66 9.72 8.58 -0.17
N ILE A 67 10.94 8.07 -0.43
CA ILE A 67 11.64 8.24 -1.70
C ILE A 67 11.54 6.95 -2.49
N LEU A 68 11.05 7.05 -3.73
CA LEU A 68 10.98 5.91 -4.65
C LEU A 68 12.31 5.76 -5.38
N LEU A 69 12.92 4.58 -5.24
CA LEU A 69 14.20 4.25 -5.86
C LEU A 69 14.08 2.93 -6.66
N PRO A 70 14.83 2.77 -7.77
CA PRO A 70 14.83 1.51 -8.53
C PRO A 70 15.25 0.32 -7.67
N SER A 71 14.56 -0.81 -7.82
CA SER A 71 14.77 -2.00 -6.96
C SER A 71 16.20 -2.52 -7.01
N GLU A 72 16.83 -2.60 -8.19
CA GLU A 72 18.20 -3.10 -8.33
C GLU A 72 19.22 -2.21 -7.60
N PHE A 73 18.99 -0.89 -7.62
CA PHE A 73 19.81 0.05 -6.88
C PHE A 73 19.67 -0.18 -5.38
N MET A 74 18.43 -0.33 -4.90
CA MET A 74 18.16 -0.62 -3.50
C MET A 74 18.74 -1.96 -3.05
N ASP A 75 18.59 -3.03 -3.84
CA ASP A 75 19.15 -4.35 -3.55
C ASP A 75 20.67 -4.28 -3.38
N SER A 76 21.38 -3.57 -4.27
CA SER A 76 22.82 -3.36 -4.18
C SER A 76 23.25 -2.65 -2.89
N LEU A 77 22.51 -1.62 -2.48
CA LEU A 77 22.78 -0.91 -1.22
C LEU A 77 22.51 -1.79 0.00
N LEU A 78 21.38 -2.50 0.00
CA LEU A 78 20.97 -3.36 1.10
C LEU A 78 21.96 -4.51 1.29
N SER A 79 22.35 -5.22 0.23
CA SER A 79 23.33 -6.31 0.34
C SER A 79 24.68 -5.83 0.87
N ARG A 80 25.18 -4.67 0.42
CA ARG A 80 26.44 -4.08 0.92
C ARG A 80 26.38 -3.70 2.41
N LEU A 81 25.25 -3.17 2.87
CA LEU A 81 25.08 -2.82 4.28
C LEU A 81 24.87 -4.09 5.12
N TYR A 82 24.15 -5.07 4.61
CA TYR A 82 23.91 -6.34 5.27
C TYR A 82 25.22 -7.08 5.58
N GLU A 83 26.17 -7.11 4.64
CA GLU A 83 27.50 -7.71 4.85
C GLU A 83 28.29 -7.04 5.98
N LYS A 84 28.09 -5.73 6.19
CA LYS A 84 28.85 -4.93 7.17
C LYS A 84 28.18 -4.86 8.53
N ASP A 85 26.86 -4.69 8.55
CA ASP A 85 26.08 -4.48 9.76
C ASP A 85 24.63 -4.99 9.57
N ARG A 86 24.52 -6.31 9.53
CA ARG A 86 23.25 -7.03 9.39
C ARG A 86 22.24 -6.65 10.49
N GLU A 87 22.67 -6.60 11.74
CA GLU A 87 21.77 -6.38 12.87
C GLU A 87 21.17 -4.97 12.84
N PHE A 88 21.98 -3.96 12.56
CA PHE A 88 21.48 -2.60 12.36
C PHE A 88 20.47 -2.53 11.23
N LEU A 89 20.76 -3.17 10.09
CA LEU A 89 19.88 -3.13 8.93
C LEU A 89 18.52 -3.78 9.23
N LEU A 90 18.53 -5.01 9.73
CA LEU A 90 17.30 -5.77 10.02
C LEU A 90 16.48 -5.09 11.12
N SER A 91 17.14 -4.62 12.19
CA SER A 91 16.44 -3.88 13.25
C SER A 91 15.85 -2.55 12.77
N SER A 92 16.48 -1.89 11.79
CA SER A 92 15.96 -0.67 11.18
C SER A 92 14.69 -0.93 10.38
N PHE A 93 14.66 -1.99 9.57
CA PHE A 93 13.46 -2.41 8.84
C PHE A 93 12.33 -2.84 9.79
N TYR A 94 12.66 -3.56 10.86
CA TYR A 94 11.68 -3.90 11.89
C TYR A 94 11.07 -2.64 12.52
N ARG A 95 11.89 -1.68 12.96
CA ARG A 95 11.41 -0.41 13.55
C ARG A 95 10.54 0.38 12.58
N LEU A 96 10.96 0.48 11.31
CA LEU A 96 10.16 1.10 10.26
C LEU A 96 8.81 0.39 10.10
N GLY A 97 8.80 -0.94 10.11
CA GLY A 97 7.57 -1.73 10.10
C GLY A 97 6.63 -1.40 11.26
N ARG A 98 7.17 -1.20 12.47
CA ARG A 98 6.38 -0.78 13.65
C ARG A 98 5.79 0.62 13.48
N GLU A 99 6.51 1.54 12.85
CA GLU A 99 6.02 2.90 12.57
C GLU A 99 4.92 2.90 11.51
N VAL A 100 5.15 2.19 10.41
CA VAL A 100 4.15 1.97 9.37
C VAL A 100 2.92 1.28 9.94
N GLY A 101 3.07 0.23 10.75
CA GLY A 101 1.96 -0.47 11.39
C GLY A 101 1.14 0.44 12.31
N ARG A 102 1.78 1.36 13.06
CA ARG A 102 1.07 2.35 13.89
C ARG A 102 0.25 3.33 13.04
N TYR A 103 0.81 3.78 11.92
CA TYR A 103 0.06 4.64 11.00
C TYR A 103 -1.11 3.88 10.35
N LEU A 104 -0.89 2.64 9.90
CA LEU A 104 -1.94 1.83 9.28
C LEU A 104 -3.09 1.53 10.24
N LYS A 105 -2.86 1.48 11.55
CA LYS A 105 -3.92 1.37 12.56
C LYS A 105 -4.91 2.56 12.59
N ILE A 106 -4.52 3.70 12.03
CA ILE A 106 -5.45 4.84 11.85
C ILE A 106 -6.40 4.57 10.67
N LEU A 107 -5.99 3.71 9.73
CA LEU A 107 -6.72 3.41 8.50
C LEU A 107 -7.45 2.05 8.53
N ALA A 108 -7.05 1.15 9.43
CA ALA A 108 -7.57 -0.19 9.58
C ALA A 108 -7.60 -0.60 11.06
N ASP A 109 -8.77 -1.00 11.54
CA ASP A 109 -9.00 -1.40 12.92
C ASP A 109 -8.85 -2.91 13.14
N THR A 110 -8.96 -3.71 12.07
CA THR A 110 -8.89 -5.18 12.13
C THR A 110 -7.81 -5.76 11.21
N PRO A 111 -7.32 -6.99 11.48
CA PRO A 111 -6.44 -7.71 10.56
C PRO A 111 -6.99 -7.82 9.14
N GLU A 112 -8.29 -8.06 8.98
CA GLU A 112 -8.93 -8.17 7.66
C GLU A 112 -8.84 -6.83 6.89
N GLN A 113 -9.15 -5.73 7.56
CA GLN A 113 -9.04 -4.39 6.97
C GLN A 113 -7.58 -4.06 6.61
N LEU A 114 -6.62 -4.48 7.43
CA LEU A 114 -5.19 -4.36 7.12
C LEU A 114 -4.84 -5.14 5.84
N PHE A 115 -5.32 -6.38 5.70
CA PHE A 115 -5.03 -7.20 4.53
C PHE A 115 -5.66 -6.64 3.25
N GLU A 116 -6.88 -6.12 3.33
CA GLU A 116 -7.53 -5.41 2.22
C GLU A 116 -6.77 -4.15 1.82
N LEU A 117 -6.35 -3.36 2.81
CA LEU A 117 -5.53 -2.17 2.59
C LEU A 117 -4.20 -2.54 1.95
N GLY A 118 -3.50 -3.55 2.49
CA GLY A 118 -2.27 -4.10 1.94
C GLY A 118 -2.45 -4.55 0.49
N HIS A 119 -3.51 -5.28 0.16
CA HIS A 119 -3.75 -5.73 -1.23
C HIS A 119 -3.92 -4.57 -2.21
N LYS A 120 -4.49 -3.44 -1.79
CA LYS A 120 -4.59 -2.23 -2.60
C LYS A 120 -3.24 -1.52 -2.76
N LEU A 121 -2.51 -1.33 -1.66
CA LEU A 121 -1.23 -0.63 -1.66
C LEU A 121 -0.14 -1.41 -2.41
N LEU A 122 -0.12 -2.74 -2.28
CA LEU A 122 0.92 -3.58 -2.86
C LEU A 122 0.86 -3.64 -4.40
N ARG A 123 -0.25 -3.23 -5.02
CA ARG A 123 -0.38 -3.11 -6.49
C ARG A 123 0.61 -2.12 -7.12
N PHE A 124 1.11 -1.17 -6.33
CA PHE A 124 2.05 -0.14 -6.78
C PHE A 124 3.52 -0.51 -6.57
N TYR A 125 3.78 -1.61 -5.85
CA TYR A 125 5.13 -2.08 -5.59
C TYR A 125 5.50 -3.17 -6.60
N PRO A 126 6.80 -3.36 -6.90
CA PRO A 126 7.30 -4.40 -7.81
C PRO A 126 7.25 -5.80 -7.15
N LEU A 127 6.15 -6.12 -6.48
CA LEU A 127 5.85 -7.41 -5.90
C LEU A 127 5.04 -8.21 -6.91
N LYS A 128 5.43 -9.46 -7.17
CA LYS A 128 4.70 -10.29 -8.15
C LYS A 128 3.33 -10.67 -7.61
N THR A 129 3.27 -11.12 -6.36
CA THR A 129 2.00 -11.55 -5.74
C THR A 129 2.12 -11.57 -4.23
N VAL A 130 1.07 -11.11 -3.54
CA VAL A 130 0.85 -11.39 -2.11
C VAL A 130 -0.52 -12.03 -1.97
N ASN A 131 -0.55 -13.22 -1.38
CA ASN A 131 -1.75 -13.99 -1.13
C ASN A 131 -1.91 -14.21 0.37
N ILE A 132 -3.07 -13.87 0.90
CA ILE A 132 -3.40 -14.02 2.31
C ILE A 132 -4.64 -14.92 2.41
N LYS A 133 -4.54 -15.99 3.18
CA LYS A 133 -5.64 -16.95 3.39
C LYS A 133 -5.89 -17.09 4.87
N ASN A 134 -7.15 -17.04 5.27
CA ASN A 134 -7.56 -17.53 6.58
C ASN A 134 -7.58 -19.07 6.53
N ILE A 135 -6.79 -19.71 7.39
CA ILE A 135 -6.64 -21.18 7.44
C ILE A 135 -7.18 -21.77 8.75
N GLY A 136 -7.78 -20.95 9.61
CA GLY A 136 -8.33 -21.37 10.89
C GLY A 136 -8.73 -20.18 11.77
N PRO A 137 -9.32 -20.42 12.94
CA PRO A 137 -9.75 -19.35 13.84
C PRO A 137 -8.58 -18.43 14.20
N SER A 138 -8.61 -17.19 13.69
CA SER A 138 -7.55 -16.19 13.90
C SER A 138 -6.16 -16.60 13.38
N VAL A 139 -6.06 -17.54 12.43
CA VAL A 139 -4.80 -17.96 11.83
C VAL A 139 -4.82 -17.69 10.33
N TYR A 140 -3.79 -17.01 9.85
CA TYR A 140 -3.65 -16.63 8.45
C TYR A 140 -2.33 -17.15 7.88
N GLU A 141 -2.38 -17.61 6.64
CA GLU A 141 -1.21 -17.90 5.83
C GLU A 141 -0.96 -16.71 4.90
N VAL A 142 0.26 -16.16 4.94
CA VAL A 142 0.70 -15.07 4.07
C VAL A 142 1.81 -15.59 3.17
N ASN A 143 1.58 -15.60 1.87
CA ASN A 143 2.56 -15.98 0.86
C ASN A 143 2.87 -14.78 -0.03
N ALA A 144 4.12 -14.35 -0.04
CA ALA A 144 4.60 -13.25 -0.86
C ALA A 144 5.69 -13.73 -1.82
N PHE A 145 5.54 -13.37 -3.10
CA PHE A 145 6.42 -13.76 -4.20
C PHE A 145 6.93 -12.51 -4.94
N GLY A 146 8.20 -12.54 -5.34
CA GLY A 146 8.89 -11.40 -5.94
C GLY A 146 9.27 -10.32 -4.93
N VAL A 147 9.51 -10.71 -3.67
CA VAL A 147 9.87 -9.77 -2.60
C VAL A 147 11.38 -9.56 -2.56
N GLY A 148 11.86 -8.45 -3.12
CA GLY A 148 13.30 -8.14 -3.21
C GLY A 148 14.04 -8.99 -4.25
N GLY A 149 15.13 -8.45 -4.80
CA GLY A 149 15.95 -9.15 -5.79
C GLY A 149 17.07 -10.00 -5.18
N THR A 150 17.31 -9.92 -3.87
CA THR A 150 18.35 -10.65 -3.13
C THR A 150 17.79 -11.25 -1.83
N ILE A 151 18.52 -12.18 -1.19
CA ILE A 151 18.05 -12.75 0.07
C ILE A 151 18.07 -11.71 1.20
N GLU A 152 19.02 -10.76 1.16
CA GLU A 152 19.15 -9.69 2.14
C GLU A 152 17.95 -8.75 2.06
N SER A 153 17.54 -8.34 0.86
CA SER A 153 16.34 -7.51 0.69
C SER A 153 15.06 -8.24 1.04
N THR A 154 14.95 -9.54 0.74
CA THR A 154 13.79 -10.34 1.19
C THR A 154 13.71 -10.38 2.72
N GLN A 155 14.83 -10.55 3.43
CA GLN A 155 14.84 -10.52 4.89
C GLN A 155 14.51 -9.14 5.48
N CYS A 156 14.94 -8.06 4.82
CA CYS A 156 14.54 -6.72 5.23
C CYS A 156 13.01 -6.53 5.15
N VAL A 157 12.38 -7.00 4.06
CA VAL A 157 10.92 -6.95 3.93
C VAL A 157 10.23 -7.86 4.95
N PHE A 158 10.80 -9.02 5.26
CA PHE A 158 10.29 -9.89 6.33
C PHE A 158 10.26 -9.17 7.68
N GLU A 159 11.34 -8.50 8.08
CA GLU A 159 11.39 -7.77 9.35
C GLU A 159 10.43 -6.57 9.38
N LEU A 160 10.29 -5.87 8.25
CA LEU A 160 9.28 -4.82 8.10
C LEU A 160 7.87 -5.37 8.26
N ALA A 161 7.54 -6.47 7.57
CA ALA A 161 6.23 -7.11 7.67
C ALA A 161 5.95 -7.59 9.10
N ARG A 162 6.95 -8.17 9.76
CA ARG A 162 6.88 -8.55 11.18
C ARG A 162 6.54 -7.35 12.07
N GLY A 163 7.22 -6.22 11.87
CA GLY A 163 6.92 -4.98 12.59
C GLY A 163 5.47 -4.53 12.38
N ILE A 164 4.99 -4.54 11.14
CA ILE A 164 3.59 -4.19 10.83
C ILE A 164 2.62 -5.14 11.55
N PHE A 165 2.83 -6.45 11.43
CA PHE A 165 1.93 -7.46 12.01
C PHE A 165 1.85 -7.38 13.53
N GLU A 166 2.98 -7.17 14.22
CA GLU A 166 2.97 -7.06 15.68
C GLU A 166 2.17 -5.85 16.18
N GLU A 167 2.09 -4.76 15.41
CA GLU A 167 1.21 -3.63 15.74
C GLU A 167 -0.27 -4.00 15.67
N PHE A 168 -0.64 -4.98 14.86
CA PHE A 168 -1.99 -5.54 14.75
C PHE A 168 -2.18 -6.81 15.59
N ARG A 169 -1.24 -7.11 16.51
CA ARG A 169 -1.25 -8.30 17.37
C ARG A 169 -1.31 -9.61 16.58
N LEU A 170 -0.74 -9.57 15.38
CA LEU A 170 -0.52 -10.72 14.52
C LEU A 170 0.89 -11.22 14.83
N LYS A 171 0.98 -12.37 15.49
CA LYS A 171 2.25 -13.00 15.82
C LYS A 171 2.63 -14.01 14.75
N ILE A 172 3.85 -13.94 14.26
CA ILE A 172 4.40 -14.94 13.35
C ILE A 172 4.68 -16.22 14.18
N ILE A 173 4.00 -17.30 13.85
CA ILE A 173 4.15 -18.62 14.50
C ILE A 173 5.00 -19.59 13.68
N ASP A 174 5.13 -19.33 12.38
CA ASP A 174 5.93 -20.11 11.44
C ASP A 174 6.39 -19.19 10.31
N SER A 175 7.61 -19.38 9.82
CA SER A 175 8.17 -18.56 8.75
C SER A 175 9.19 -19.30 7.91
N GLU A 176 9.06 -19.18 6.59
CA GLU A 176 10.04 -19.59 5.60
C GLU A 176 10.43 -18.36 4.77
N VAL A 177 11.73 -18.03 4.77
CA VAL A 177 12.26 -16.88 4.02
C VAL A 177 13.37 -17.38 3.10
N SER A 178 13.21 -17.15 1.80
CA SER A 178 14.21 -17.45 0.77
C SER A 178 14.21 -16.33 -0.28
N LYS A 179 15.15 -16.35 -1.22
CA LYS A 179 15.31 -15.26 -2.21
C LYS A 179 13.99 -15.00 -2.97
N GLY A 180 13.43 -13.81 -2.79
CA GLY A 180 12.20 -13.38 -3.47
C GLY A 180 10.92 -14.01 -2.90
N LEU A 181 10.98 -14.78 -1.81
CA LEU A 181 9.85 -15.55 -1.29
C LEU A 181 9.77 -15.47 0.24
N ILE A 182 8.58 -15.14 0.72
CA ILE A 182 8.24 -15.15 2.14
C ILE A 182 6.95 -15.96 2.31
N ARG A 183 6.98 -16.97 3.18
CA ARG A 183 5.78 -17.67 3.64
C ARG A 183 5.68 -17.56 5.15
N LEU A 184 4.54 -17.13 5.63
CA LEU A 184 4.29 -16.93 7.05
C LEU A 184 3.00 -17.62 7.44
N LYS A 185 2.98 -18.20 8.63
CA LYS A 185 1.74 -18.38 9.39
C LYS A 185 1.72 -17.36 10.50
N ILE A 186 0.64 -16.60 10.57
CA ILE A 186 0.43 -15.57 11.58
C ILE A 186 -0.84 -15.88 12.37
N GLN A 187 -0.79 -15.66 13.67
CA GLN A 187 -1.91 -15.85 14.57
C GLN A 187 -2.29 -14.50 15.20
N HIS A 188 -3.56 -14.13 15.12
CA HIS A 188 -4.10 -12.97 15.81
C HIS A 188 -4.39 -13.33 17.27
N GLU A 189 -3.81 -12.58 18.21
CA GLU A 189 -4.07 -12.71 19.64
C GLU A 189 -5.14 -11.65 20.06
N PRO A 190 -6.44 -12.03 20.17
CA PRO A 190 -7.46 -11.10 20.66
C PRO A 190 -7.18 -10.72 22.13
N ASN A 191 -7.72 -9.57 22.58
CA ASN A 191 -7.65 -9.18 23.99
C ASN A 191 -8.05 -10.36 24.89
N LYS A 192 -7.23 -10.69 25.89
CA LYS A 192 -7.74 -11.41 27.05
C LYS A 192 -8.80 -10.51 27.69
N ALA A 193 -10.05 -10.96 27.67
CA ALA A 193 -11.15 -10.35 28.39
C ALA A 193 -10.86 -10.34 29.90
#